data_AF-A0A0R2XKU0-F1
#
_entry.id   AF-A0A0R2XKU0-F1
#
_cell.length_a   1.000
_cell.length_b   1.000
_cell.length_c   1.000
_cell.angle_alpha   90.00
_cell.angle_beta   90.00
_cell.angle_gamma   90.00
#
_symmetry.space_group_name_H-M   'P 1'
#
loop_
_entity.id
_entity.type
_entity.pdbx_description
1 polymer ?
#
loop_
_entity_poly.entity_id
_entity_poly.type
_entity_poly.pdbx_seq_one_letter_code
_entity_poly.pdbx_strand_id
1 'polypeptide(L)'
;MSLLEVILAIAVAGFVLAAAVSMLVSISSIWSERSERHYFVDHVDGVTEFLNATFSSAGVEIALKVNRETSTDSGQTANEDGIQLPSVSISRSGAGSTRSGTGATNVDASGGLIRAADEPMGWARPPGFSDSKEPLLNFKLTKAPPLLVGLENAPLLGIDTFLYFDDSEGLSLLWYSTLQEEAEDINDLRRTIISSLVTKIQYIYWDERFEKWEEEDEPMEADGNDQYILPRFLKLTFEYQDETQERTLTIPVPSKSALIY
;
A
#
# COMPACT_ATOMS: atom_id res chain seq x y z
N MET A 1 59.02 -5.29 48.70
CA MET A 1 57.61 -5.64 48.48
C MET A 1 57.32 -6.94 49.19
N SER A 2 56.33 -6.97 50.06
CA SER A 2 55.94 -8.19 50.79
C SER A 2 54.96 -9.02 49.96
N LEU A 3 54.91 -10.33 50.22
CA LEU A 3 53.97 -11.25 49.56
C LEU A 3 52.50 -10.86 49.82
N LEU A 4 52.22 -10.26 50.98
CA LEU A 4 50.88 -9.78 51.36
C LEU A 4 50.41 -8.60 50.49
N GLU A 5 51.29 -7.66 50.16
CA GLU A 5 50.97 -6.53 49.27
C GLU A 5 50.59 -7.00 47.87
N VAL A 6 51.30 -7.99 47.34
CA VAL A 6 51.04 -8.54 46.00
C VAL A 6 49.67 -9.24 45.96
N ILE A 7 49.35 -10.03 46.99
CA ILE A 7 48.05 -10.70 47.09
C ILE A 7 46.92 -9.67 47.24
N LEU A 8 47.11 -8.63 48.06
CA LEU A 8 46.13 -7.55 48.22
C LEU A 8 45.87 -6.84 46.88
N ALA A 9 46.93 -6.51 46.14
CA ALA A 9 46.81 -5.83 44.84
C ALA A 9 46.04 -6.68 43.82
N ILE A 10 46.32 -7.99 43.75
CA ILE A 10 45.61 -8.92 42.87
C ILE A 10 44.14 -9.05 43.29
N ALA A 11 43.84 -9.13 44.58
CA ALA A 11 42.48 -9.20 45.08
C ALA A 11 41.67 -7.94 44.72
N VAL A 12 42.24 -6.75 44.95
CA VAL A 12 41.59 -5.47 44.60
C VAL A 12 41.41 -5.37 43.08
N ALA A 13 42.41 -5.73 42.29
CA ALA A 13 42.31 -5.74 40.83
C ALA A 13 41.20 -6.70 40.34
N GLY A 14 41.10 -7.88 40.94
CA GLY A 14 40.04 -8.85 40.65
C GLY A 14 38.64 -8.31 40.99
N PHE A 15 38.48 -7.66 42.14
CA PHE A 15 37.22 -7.02 42.53
C PHE A 15 36.83 -5.88 41.58
N VAL A 16 37.79 -5.04 41.19
CA VAL A 16 37.55 -3.94 40.25
C VAL A 16 37.16 -4.48 38.88
N LEU A 17 37.84 -5.52 38.39
CA LEU A 17 37.51 -6.16 37.12
C LEU A 17 36.13 -6.80 37.17
N ALA A 18 35.79 -7.52 38.25
CA ALA A 18 34.46 -8.11 38.42
C ALA A 18 33.35 -7.04 38.46
N ALA A 19 33.58 -5.93 39.16
CA ALA A 19 32.65 -4.80 39.20
C ALA A 19 32.47 -4.15 37.81
N ALA A 20 33.56 -3.98 37.06
CA ALA A 20 33.51 -3.43 35.70
C ALA A 20 32.77 -4.35 34.72
N VAL A 21 32.99 -5.67 34.80
CA VAL A 21 32.26 -6.66 33.99
C VAL A 21 30.77 -6.65 34.34
N SER A 22 30.41 -6.60 35.63
CA SER A 22 29.02 -6.49 36.07
C SER A 22 28.34 -5.22 35.54
N MET A 23 29.04 -4.09 35.55
CA MET A 23 28.55 -2.83 34.99
C MET A 23 28.33 -2.93 33.47
N LEU A 24 29.25 -3.56 32.74
CA LEU A 24 29.12 -3.77 31.29
C LEU A 24 27.90 -4.61 30.95
N VAL A 25 27.68 -5.72 31.67
CA VAL A 25 26.51 -6.58 31.49
C VAL A 25 25.21 -5.82 31.79
N SER A 26 25.19 -5.04 32.88
CA SER A 26 24.02 -4.23 33.26
C SER A 26 23.68 -3.17 32.20
N ILE A 27 24.68 -2.47 31.67
CA ILE A 27 24.47 -1.52 30.57
C ILE A 27 23.92 -2.26 29.36
N SER A 28 24.53 -3.39 28.97
CA SER A 28 24.09 -4.20 27.83
C SER A 28 22.63 -4.65 27.97
N SER A 29 22.20 -5.09 29.15
CA SER A 29 20.81 -5.52 29.37
C SER A 29 19.84 -4.35 29.23
N ILE A 30 20.20 -3.16 29.72
CA ILE A 30 19.36 -1.95 29.59
C ILE A 30 19.14 -1.57 28.13
N TRP A 31 20.18 -1.63 27.28
CA TRP A 31 20.02 -1.36 25.85
C TRP A 31 19.10 -2.38 25.18
N SER A 32 19.26 -3.67 25.48
CA SER A 32 18.43 -4.75 24.94
C SER A 32 16.95 -4.56 25.31
N GLU A 33 16.68 -4.35 26.59
CA GLU A 33 15.32 -4.18 27.10
C GLU A 33 14.67 -2.89 26.56
N ARG A 34 15.46 -1.83 26.37
CA ARG A 34 14.96 -0.59 25.75
C ARG A 34 14.60 -0.80 24.28
N SER A 35 15.41 -1.54 23.51
CA SER A 35 15.08 -1.85 22.12
C SER A 35 13.83 -2.70 22.01
N GLU A 36 13.63 -3.66 22.91
CA GLU A 36 12.45 -4.52 22.91
C GLU A 36 11.17 -3.76 23.29
N ARG A 37 11.24 -2.85 24.27
CA ARG A 37 10.07 -2.08 24.74
C ARG A 37 9.34 -1.28 23.67
N HIS A 38 10.06 -0.77 22.67
CA HIS A 38 9.44 0.06 21.63
C HIS A 38 9.33 -0.67 20.30
N TYR A 39 9.96 -1.83 20.15
CA TYR A 39 9.92 -2.59 18.89
C TYR A 39 8.49 -2.83 18.40
N PHE A 40 7.60 -3.26 19.29
CA PHE A 40 6.21 -3.54 18.92
C PHE A 40 5.48 -2.26 18.49
N VAL A 41 5.56 -1.19 19.28
CA VAL A 41 4.91 0.10 18.97
C VAL A 41 5.46 0.70 17.68
N ASP A 42 6.79 0.73 17.54
CA ASP A 42 7.49 1.28 16.37
C ASP A 42 7.16 0.46 15.11
N HIS A 43 7.01 -0.86 15.23
CA HIS A 43 6.58 -1.73 14.15
C HIS A 43 5.13 -1.46 13.74
N VAL A 44 4.21 -1.38 14.71
CA VAL A 44 2.79 -1.06 14.48
C VAL A 44 2.65 0.30 13.78
N ASP A 45 3.36 1.31 14.26
CA ASP A 45 3.33 2.66 13.68
C ASP A 45 3.99 2.66 12.29
N GLY A 46 5.10 1.95 12.10
CA GLY A 46 5.77 1.82 10.81
C GLY A 46 4.92 1.13 9.73
N VAL A 47 4.20 0.05 10.08
CA VAL A 47 3.25 -0.61 9.18
C VAL A 47 2.09 0.31 8.83
N THR A 48 1.56 1.02 9.84
CA THR A 48 0.44 1.94 9.65
C THR A 48 0.82 3.13 8.76
N GLU A 49 1.99 3.72 8.98
CA GLU A 49 2.53 4.80 8.16
C GLU A 49 2.80 4.32 6.74
N PHE A 50 3.40 3.14 6.58
CA PHE A 50 3.65 2.53 5.27
C PHE A 50 2.36 2.33 4.47
N LEU A 51 1.32 1.77 5.08
CA LEU A 51 0.04 1.54 4.41
C LEU A 51 -0.68 2.85 4.08
N ASN A 52 -0.72 3.81 5.01
CA ASN A 52 -1.29 5.14 4.74
C ASN A 52 -0.57 5.85 3.59
N ALA A 53 0.76 5.81 3.57
CA ALA A 53 1.55 6.40 2.49
C ALA A 53 1.29 5.69 1.15
N THR A 54 1.16 4.37 1.18
CA THR A 54 0.88 3.54 -0.01
C THR A 54 -0.51 3.84 -0.56
N PHE A 55 -1.55 3.89 0.28
CA PHE A 55 -2.91 4.25 -0.14
C PHE A 55 -2.99 5.69 -0.65
N SER A 56 -2.30 6.63 0.00
CA SER A 56 -2.22 8.00 -0.51
C SER A 56 -1.54 8.08 -1.87
N SER A 57 -0.56 7.21 -2.14
CA SER A 57 0.11 7.12 -3.45
C SER A 57 -0.74 6.43 -4.51
N ALA A 58 -1.66 5.53 -4.11
CA ALA A 58 -2.59 4.89 -5.04
C ALA A 58 -3.62 5.89 -5.61
N GLY A 59 -3.81 7.01 -4.92
CA GLY A 59 -4.55 8.19 -5.39
C GLY A 59 -4.05 8.82 -6.70
N VAL A 60 -2.90 8.39 -7.22
CA VAL A 60 -2.16 9.09 -8.29
C VAL A 60 -1.96 8.12 -9.46
N GLU A 61 -2.57 8.40 -10.61
CA GLU A 61 -2.45 7.60 -11.83
C GLU A 61 -1.60 8.28 -12.92
N ILE A 62 -1.00 7.47 -13.81
CA ILE A 62 -0.39 7.97 -15.03
C ILE A 62 -1.48 8.01 -16.11
N ALA A 63 -1.79 9.20 -16.62
CA ALA A 63 -2.74 9.41 -17.70
C ALA A 63 -2.20 8.83 -19.01
N LEU A 64 -2.39 7.53 -19.21
CA LEU A 64 -2.28 6.91 -20.52
C LEU A 64 -3.55 7.27 -21.28
N LYS A 65 -3.43 8.07 -22.35
CA LYS A 65 -4.53 8.26 -23.31
C LYS A 65 -4.83 6.92 -23.98
N VAL A 66 -5.61 6.07 -23.32
CA VAL A 66 -6.33 5.00 -24.00
C VAL A 66 -7.51 5.69 -24.68
N ASN A 67 -7.48 5.72 -26.00
CA ASN A 67 -8.60 6.16 -26.81
C ASN A 67 -9.70 5.10 -26.61
N ARG A 68 -10.49 5.22 -25.53
CA ARG A 68 -11.63 4.35 -25.29
C ARG A 68 -12.69 4.78 -26.30
N GLU A 69 -12.64 4.17 -27.48
CA GLU A 69 -13.71 4.24 -28.46
C GLU A 69 -14.94 3.61 -27.81
N THR A 70 -15.80 4.45 -27.26
CA THR A 70 -17.21 4.11 -27.03
C THR A 70 -17.79 3.79 -28.40
N SER A 71 -17.87 2.50 -28.73
CA SER A 71 -18.55 1.99 -29.91
C SER A 71 -20.01 2.42 -29.87
N THR A 72 -20.32 3.54 -30.51
CA THR A 72 -21.68 3.83 -30.95
C THR A 72 -21.79 3.19 -32.33
N ASP A 73 -22.55 2.10 -32.39
CA ASP A 73 -22.89 1.36 -33.59
C ASP A 73 -23.37 2.31 -34.69
N SER A 74 -22.62 2.35 -35.80
CA SER A 74 -22.98 3.01 -37.06
C SER A 74 -22.09 2.43 -38.15
N GLY A 75 -22.58 1.39 -38.82
CA GLY A 75 -21.83 0.68 -39.84
C GLY A 75 -21.41 1.53 -41.03
N GLN A 76 -20.18 1.33 -41.52
CA GLN A 76 -19.83 1.39 -42.93
C GLN A 76 -18.42 0.81 -43.21
N THR A 77 -18.43 -0.34 -43.89
CA THR A 77 -17.54 -0.80 -44.97
C THR A 77 -16.08 -0.34 -45.08
N ALA A 78 -15.20 -1.35 -44.99
CA ALA A 78 -14.13 -1.75 -45.91
C ALA A 78 -12.75 -1.04 -45.93
N ASN A 79 -11.74 -1.91 -45.75
CA ASN A 79 -10.36 -1.91 -46.29
C ASN A 79 -9.31 -0.98 -45.67
N GLU A 80 -8.30 -1.52 -44.98
CA GLU A 80 -6.97 -1.89 -45.54
C GLU A 80 -5.99 -2.30 -44.42
N ASP A 81 -5.12 -3.28 -44.71
CA ASP A 81 -4.04 -3.77 -43.87
C ASP A 81 -3.09 -2.64 -43.41
N GLY A 82 -2.88 -2.55 -42.10
CA GLY A 82 -1.84 -1.72 -41.51
C GLY A 82 -1.71 -1.98 -40.02
N ILE A 83 -0.61 -2.61 -39.60
CA ILE A 83 -0.28 -2.79 -38.18
C ILE A 83 -0.11 -1.39 -37.57
N GLN A 84 -1.11 -0.96 -36.80
CA GLN A 84 -1.13 0.34 -36.15
C GLN A 84 -0.33 0.26 -34.84
N LEU A 85 0.97 0.58 -34.90
CA LEU A 85 1.75 0.76 -33.68
C LEU A 85 1.25 2.00 -32.90
N PRO A 86 1.21 1.95 -31.56
CA PRO A 86 0.81 3.08 -30.73
C PRO A 86 1.77 4.25 -30.94
N SER A 87 1.24 5.38 -31.43
CA SER A 87 2.03 6.60 -31.63
C SER A 87 1.95 7.51 -30.41
N VAL A 88 3.09 7.72 -29.75
CA VAL A 88 3.23 8.68 -28.65
C VAL A 88 3.47 10.06 -29.24
N SER A 89 2.47 10.95 -29.19
CA SER A 89 2.62 12.34 -29.60
C SER A 89 3.15 13.18 -28.43
N ILE A 90 4.42 13.60 -28.52
CA ILE A 90 5.04 14.50 -27.53
C ILE A 90 4.85 15.94 -28.01
N SER A 91 3.86 16.65 -27.47
CA SER A 91 3.70 18.09 -27.73
C SER A 91 4.73 18.88 -26.94
N ARG A 92 5.84 19.28 -27.59
CA ARG A 92 6.79 20.26 -27.04
C ARG A 92 6.28 21.67 -27.32
N SER A 93 5.69 22.34 -26.32
CA SER A 93 5.33 23.75 -26.44
C SER A 93 6.53 24.63 -26.10
N GLY A 94 7.30 25.01 -27.13
CA GLY A 94 8.20 26.16 -27.10
C GLY A 94 7.40 27.47 -27.19
N ALA A 95 7.92 28.51 -26.51
CA ALA A 95 7.32 29.82 -26.32
C ALA A 95 6.81 30.51 -27.61
N GLY A 96 5.62 31.11 -27.53
CA GLY A 96 5.07 31.98 -28.57
C GLY A 96 3.70 32.56 -28.17
N SER A 97 3.70 33.82 -27.72
CA SER A 97 2.52 34.63 -27.39
C SER A 97 1.59 34.82 -28.59
N THR A 98 0.26 34.68 -28.42
CA THR A 98 -0.76 35.61 -28.96
C THR A 98 -2.09 35.46 -28.20
N ARG A 99 -2.67 36.59 -27.78
CA ARG A 99 -4.01 36.73 -27.16
C ARG A 99 -5.13 36.58 -28.19
N SER A 100 -6.23 35.92 -27.84
CA SER A 100 -7.61 36.32 -28.21
C SER A 100 -8.63 35.60 -27.33
N GLY A 101 -9.73 36.28 -27.00
CA GLY A 101 -10.60 35.97 -25.88
C GLY A 101 -11.91 35.22 -26.18
N THR A 102 -12.53 34.87 -25.06
CA THR A 102 -13.98 34.73 -24.79
C THR A 102 -14.68 33.46 -25.27
N GLY A 103 -14.85 32.54 -24.32
CA GLY A 103 -15.73 31.37 -24.38
C GLY A 103 -15.27 30.40 -23.31
N ALA A 104 -16.00 30.29 -22.20
CA ALA A 104 -15.65 29.45 -21.06
C ALA A 104 -15.66 27.96 -21.46
N THR A 105 -14.52 27.48 -21.94
CA THR A 105 -14.17 26.07 -21.99
C THR A 105 -13.47 25.75 -20.68
N ASN A 106 -13.92 24.70 -19.99
CA ASN A 106 -13.24 24.14 -18.83
C ASN A 106 -11.74 24.12 -19.12
N VAL A 107 -10.99 24.85 -18.30
CA VAL A 107 -9.54 24.81 -18.33
C VAL A 107 -9.20 23.41 -17.86
N ASP A 108 -9.02 22.50 -18.81
CA ASP A 108 -8.24 21.28 -18.62
C ASP A 108 -6.93 21.75 -18.03
N ALA A 109 -6.83 21.58 -16.71
CA ALA A 109 -5.66 21.94 -15.95
C ALA A 109 -4.47 21.24 -16.59
N SER A 110 -3.62 22.04 -17.25
CA SER A 110 -2.22 21.77 -17.53
C SER A 110 -1.84 20.29 -17.45
N GLY A 111 -1.92 19.60 -18.59
CA GLY A 111 -1.69 18.15 -18.70
C GLY A 111 -0.32 17.73 -18.20
N GLY A 112 -0.21 17.47 -16.90
CA GLY A 112 0.78 16.57 -16.34
C GLY A 112 0.41 15.14 -16.73
N LEU A 113 1.42 14.29 -16.95
CA LEU A 113 1.25 12.86 -17.14
C LEU A 113 0.68 12.17 -15.88
N ILE A 114 0.68 12.88 -14.75
CA ILE A 114 0.24 12.41 -13.44
C ILE A 114 -1.08 13.11 -13.09
N ARG A 115 -2.13 12.33 -12.83
CA ARG A 115 -3.46 12.82 -12.42
C ARG A 115 -3.92 12.10 -11.15
N ALA A 116 -4.90 12.66 -10.45
CA ALA A 116 -5.57 11.93 -9.39
C ALA A 116 -6.43 10.82 -10.03
N ALA A 117 -6.35 9.59 -9.52
CA ALA A 117 -7.15 8.49 -10.03
C ALA A 117 -8.63 8.69 -9.67
N ASP A 118 -9.52 8.48 -10.64
CA ASP A 118 -10.98 8.56 -10.42
C ASP A 118 -11.48 7.45 -9.48
N GLU A 119 -10.79 6.31 -9.41
CA GLU A 119 -11.05 5.19 -8.50
C GLU A 119 -9.71 4.62 -7.98
N PRO A 120 -9.14 5.18 -6.91
CA PRO A 120 -7.80 4.81 -6.44
C PRO A 120 -7.74 3.46 -5.71
N MET A 121 -8.88 3.03 -5.16
CA MET A 121 -9.04 1.78 -4.42
C MET A 121 -10.32 1.11 -4.91
N GLY A 122 -10.31 -0.21 -4.98
CA GLY A 122 -11.45 -1.01 -5.44
C GLY A 122 -11.42 -2.41 -4.85
N TRP A 123 -12.47 -3.17 -5.07
CA TRP A 123 -12.46 -4.61 -4.84
C TRP A 123 -12.13 -5.32 -6.13
N ALA A 124 -11.11 -6.18 -6.13
CA ALA A 124 -10.77 -7.01 -7.28
C ALA A 124 -10.23 -8.36 -6.85
N ARG A 125 -10.43 -9.37 -7.69
CA ARG A 125 -9.82 -10.69 -7.51
C ARG A 125 -8.46 -10.70 -8.20
N PRO A 126 -7.38 -11.10 -7.52
CA PRO A 126 -6.09 -11.28 -8.17
C PRO A 126 -6.15 -12.43 -9.20
N PRO A 127 -5.27 -12.43 -10.21
CA PRO A 127 -5.15 -13.54 -11.16
C PRO A 127 -4.96 -14.89 -10.45
N GLY A 128 -5.58 -15.94 -10.98
CA GLY A 128 -5.55 -17.29 -10.39
C GLY A 128 -6.48 -17.52 -9.18
N PHE A 129 -7.17 -16.49 -8.64
CA PHE A 129 -8.20 -16.71 -7.63
C PHE A 129 -9.49 -17.26 -8.27
N SER A 130 -10.08 -18.27 -7.64
CA SER A 130 -11.38 -18.81 -8.06
C SER A 130 -12.50 -17.84 -7.73
N ASP A 131 -13.60 -17.88 -8.50
CA ASP A 131 -14.79 -17.05 -8.27
C ASP A 131 -15.47 -17.31 -6.92
N SER A 132 -15.18 -18.44 -6.29
CA SER A 132 -15.64 -18.79 -4.96
C SER A 132 -14.90 -18.06 -3.83
N LYS A 133 -13.78 -17.39 -4.12
CA LYS A 133 -13.06 -16.58 -3.14
C LYS A 133 -13.53 -15.14 -3.19
N GLU A 134 -13.63 -14.55 -2.00
CA GLU A 134 -13.92 -13.13 -1.82
C GLU A 134 -12.86 -12.27 -2.51
N PRO A 135 -13.25 -11.11 -3.06
CA PRO A 135 -12.30 -10.17 -3.63
C PRO A 135 -11.43 -9.53 -2.54
N LEU A 136 -10.26 -9.08 -2.95
CA LEU A 136 -9.32 -8.39 -2.07
C LEU A 136 -9.36 -6.88 -2.34
N LEU A 137 -8.97 -6.11 -1.33
CA LEU A 137 -8.82 -4.66 -1.49
C LEU A 137 -7.64 -4.40 -2.44
N ASN A 138 -7.96 -3.85 -3.60
CA ASN A 138 -7.06 -3.63 -4.72
C ASN A 138 -6.76 -2.15 -4.90
N PHE A 139 -5.53 -1.84 -5.27
CA PHE A 139 -5.08 -0.49 -5.58
C PHE A 139 -3.87 -0.48 -6.49
N LYS A 140 -3.75 0.59 -7.28
CA LYS A 140 -2.70 0.72 -8.30
C LYS A 140 -1.67 1.74 -7.88
N LEU A 141 -0.39 1.38 -7.98
CA LEU A 141 0.73 2.25 -7.64
C LEU A 141 1.50 2.62 -8.90
N THR A 142 1.83 3.90 -9.06
CA THR A 142 2.66 4.35 -10.20
C THR A 142 4.14 4.01 -10.04
N LYS A 143 4.58 3.73 -8.80
CA LYS A 143 5.96 3.37 -8.45
C LYS A 143 5.96 2.35 -7.32
N ALA A 144 6.88 1.38 -7.36
CA ALA A 144 7.06 0.44 -6.25
C ALA A 144 7.52 1.17 -4.98
N PRO A 145 6.86 0.94 -3.84
CA PRO A 145 7.43 1.23 -2.54
C PRO A 145 8.71 0.42 -2.31
N PRO A 146 9.65 0.91 -1.46
CA PRO A 146 10.92 0.24 -1.21
C PRO A 146 10.82 -1.22 -0.72
N LEU A 147 9.69 -1.60 -0.11
CA LEU A 147 9.45 -2.96 0.38
C LEU A 147 9.09 -3.95 -0.73
N LEU A 148 8.60 -3.49 -1.89
CA LEU A 148 8.26 -4.37 -3.01
C LEU A 148 9.52 -4.64 -3.84
N VAL A 149 10.31 -5.61 -3.39
CA VAL A 149 11.58 -6.04 -4.00
C VAL A 149 11.37 -7.17 -5.02
N GLY A 150 12.28 -7.32 -5.98
CA GLY A 150 12.27 -8.41 -6.96
C GLY A 150 12.09 -8.00 -8.42
N LEU A 151 12.27 -6.71 -8.73
CA LEU A 151 12.15 -6.15 -10.07
C LEU A 151 13.52 -5.82 -10.69
N GLU A 152 14.50 -6.71 -10.54
CA GLU A 152 15.91 -6.44 -10.89
C GLU A 152 16.12 -6.00 -12.35
N ASN A 153 15.14 -6.20 -13.26
CA ASN A 153 15.24 -5.84 -14.68
C ASN A 153 13.98 -5.22 -15.31
N ALA A 154 12.98 -4.77 -14.54
CA ALA A 154 11.71 -4.27 -15.11
C ALA A 154 11.43 -2.80 -14.76
N PRO A 155 11.10 -1.94 -15.73
CA PRO A 155 10.61 -0.60 -15.44
C PRO A 155 9.29 -0.66 -14.67
N LEU A 156 9.24 0.00 -13.51
CA LEU A 156 8.10 0.02 -12.58
C LEU A 156 7.02 1.02 -13.02
N LEU A 157 6.56 0.89 -14.25
CA LEU A 157 5.44 1.68 -14.73
C LEU A 157 4.16 0.96 -14.36
N GLY A 158 3.57 1.36 -13.23
CA GLY A 158 2.29 0.81 -12.77
C GLY A 158 2.41 -0.59 -12.16
N ILE A 159 1.99 -0.72 -10.90
CA ILE A 159 1.95 -1.96 -10.14
C ILE A 159 0.52 -2.14 -9.66
N ASP A 160 -0.03 -3.32 -9.91
CA ASP A 160 -1.32 -3.71 -9.38
C ASP A 160 -1.10 -4.45 -8.05
N THR A 161 -1.75 -4.00 -6.98
CA THR A 161 -1.50 -4.46 -5.61
C THR A 161 -2.80 -4.84 -4.92
N PHE A 162 -2.77 -5.94 -4.17
CA PHE A 162 -3.90 -6.48 -3.43
C PHE A 162 -3.48 -6.68 -1.97
N LEU A 163 -4.32 -6.23 -1.05
CA LEU A 163 -4.15 -6.47 0.37
C LEU A 163 -4.62 -7.89 0.69
N TYR A 164 -3.70 -8.74 1.16
CA TYR A 164 -3.98 -10.12 1.52
C TYR A 164 -3.72 -10.34 3.00
N PHE A 165 -4.68 -10.96 3.67
CA PHE A 165 -4.61 -11.29 5.08
C PHE A 165 -4.86 -12.77 5.29
N ASP A 166 -4.03 -13.37 6.14
CA ASP A 166 -4.11 -14.75 6.55
C ASP A 166 -3.88 -14.79 8.06
N ASP A 167 -4.69 -15.54 8.80
CA ASP A 167 -4.62 -15.61 10.27
C ASP A 167 -3.31 -16.28 10.76
N SER A 168 -2.70 -17.12 9.94
CA SER A 168 -1.48 -17.86 10.28
C SER A 168 -0.19 -17.13 9.86
N GLU A 169 -0.23 -16.36 8.76
CA GLU A 169 0.95 -15.67 8.22
C GLU A 169 0.92 -14.15 8.42
N GLY A 170 -0.24 -13.58 8.75
CA GLY A 170 -0.47 -12.15 8.95
C GLY A 170 -0.73 -11.38 7.65
N LEU A 171 -0.40 -10.09 7.67
CA LEU A 171 -0.69 -9.16 6.58
C LEU A 171 0.39 -9.18 5.50
N SER A 172 -0.03 -9.34 4.25
CA SER A 172 0.80 -9.36 3.05
C SER A 172 0.24 -8.47 1.95
N LEU A 173 1.09 -8.07 1.01
CA LEU A 173 0.70 -7.49 -0.27
C LEU A 173 0.98 -8.51 -1.37
N LEU A 174 -0.04 -8.81 -2.17
CA LEU A 174 0.11 -9.53 -3.44
C LEU A 174 0.21 -8.50 -4.56
N TRP A 175 1.17 -8.64 -5.46
CA TRP A 175 1.39 -7.61 -6.48
C TRP A 175 2.06 -8.15 -7.73
N TYR A 176 1.83 -7.46 -8.84
CA TYR A 176 2.50 -7.70 -10.12
C TYR A 176 2.65 -6.39 -10.90
N SER A 177 3.56 -6.36 -11.87
CA SER A 177 3.74 -5.19 -12.74
C SER A 177 2.65 -5.16 -13.81
N THR A 178 2.02 -4.02 -14.06
CA THR A 178 1.00 -3.89 -15.12
C THR A 178 1.56 -4.09 -16.53
N LEU A 179 2.89 -4.03 -16.70
CA LEU A 179 3.58 -4.30 -17.96
C LEU A 179 3.96 -5.79 -18.14
N GLN A 180 3.64 -6.64 -17.17
CA GLN A 180 3.85 -8.08 -17.30
C GLN A 180 2.72 -8.67 -18.16
N GLU A 181 3.00 -8.91 -19.44
CA GLU A 181 2.22 -9.88 -20.22
C GLU A 181 2.39 -11.24 -19.50
N GLU A 182 1.31 -11.99 -19.25
CA GLU A 182 1.28 -13.31 -18.58
C GLU A 182 0.99 -13.36 -17.06
N ALA A 183 0.39 -12.34 -16.42
CA ALA A 183 -0.14 -12.53 -15.05
C ALA A 183 -1.50 -13.28 -15.09
N GLU A 184 -1.47 -14.58 -15.38
CA GLU A 184 -2.68 -15.43 -15.46
C GLU A 184 -2.80 -16.39 -14.27
N ASP A 185 -1.67 -16.79 -13.67
CA ASP A 185 -1.62 -17.76 -12.57
C ASP A 185 -1.26 -17.09 -11.23
N ILE A 186 -1.67 -17.72 -10.13
CA ILE A 186 -1.35 -17.28 -8.76
C ILE A 186 0.16 -17.26 -8.50
N ASN A 187 0.92 -18.08 -9.23
CA ASN A 187 2.37 -18.16 -9.14
C ASN A 187 3.08 -16.93 -9.73
N ASP A 188 2.40 -16.16 -10.58
CA ASP A 188 2.94 -14.94 -11.17
C ASP A 188 2.81 -13.75 -10.22
N LEU A 189 1.95 -13.86 -9.20
CA LEU A 189 1.83 -12.87 -8.15
C LEU A 189 3.00 -12.96 -7.18
N ARG A 190 3.63 -11.82 -6.95
CA ARG A 190 4.63 -11.68 -5.91
C ARG A 190 3.93 -11.42 -4.60
N ARG A 191 4.43 -12.06 -3.54
CA ARG A 191 3.95 -11.85 -2.18
C ARG A 191 5.03 -11.16 -1.35
N THR A 192 4.67 -10.06 -0.71
CA THR A 192 5.51 -9.36 0.26
C THR A 192 4.80 -9.31 1.60
N ILE A 193 5.36 -9.98 2.61
CA ILE A 193 4.83 -9.94 3.98
C ILE A 193 5.13 -8.56 4.56
N ILE A 194 4.09 -7.87 5.02
CA ILE A 194 4.19 -6.55 5.65
C ILE A 194 4.31 -6.70 7.16
N SER A 195 3.49 -7.56 7.76
CA SER A 195 3.56 -7.84 9.19
C SER A 195 2.94 -9.17 9.55
N SER A 196 3.71 -10.02 10.22
CA SER A 196 3.23 -11.26 10.84
C SER A 196 2.53 -11.04 12.19
N LEU A 197 2.44 -9.79 12.66
CA LEU A 197 1.85 -9.44 13.95
C LEU A 197 0.39 -9.02 13.83
N VAL A 198 -0.10 -8.79 12.61
CA VAL A 198 -1.52 -8.51 12.36
C VAL A 198 -2.30 -9.81 12.53
N THR A 199 -3.23 -9.84 13.48
CA THR A 199 -4.08 -11.02 13.79
C THR A 199 -5.52 -10.84 13.33
N LYS A 200 -5.94 -9.61 13.06
CA LYS A 200 -7.29 -9.31 12.58
C LYS A 200 -7.32 -8.08 11.69
N ILE A 201 -8.13 -8.15 10.64
CA ILE A 201 -8.53 -7.01 9.81
C ILE A 201 -10.03 -6.85 9.90
N GLN A 202 -10.50 -5.61 10.10
CA GLN A 202 -11.92 -5.28 10.10
C GLN A 202 -12.19 -4.11 9.16
N TYR A 203 -13.31 -4.19 8.46
CA TYR A 203 -13.78 -3.23 7.49
C TYR A 203 -14.85 -2.35 8.15
N ILE A 204 -14.62 -1.04 8.18
CA ILE A 204 -15.55 -0.10 8.81
C ILE A 204 -16.39 0.60 7.75
N TYR A 205 -17.70 0.40 7.84
CA TYR A 205 -18.71 0.94 6.94
C TYR A 205 -19.57 1.98 7.65
N TRP A 206 -20.07 2.96 6.90
CA TRP A 206 -21.09 3.89 7.40
C TRP A 206 -22.46 3.34 7.02
N ASP A 207 -23.26 2.97 8.00
CA ASP A 207 -24.64 2.58 7.78
C ASP A 207 -25.53 3.84 7.71
N GLU A 208 -26.03 4.14 6.51
CA GLU A 208 -26.93 5.28 6.27
C GLU A 208 -28.30 5.13 6.92
N ARG A 209 -28.77 3.90 7.19
CA ARG A 209 -30.11 3.65 7.77
C ARG A 209 -30.14 3.99 9.26
N PHE A 210 -29.04 3.70 9.96
CA PHE A 210 -28.93 3.89 11.41
C PHE A 210 -27.95 4.99 11.81
N GLU A 211 -27.33 5.67 10.84
CA GLU A 211 -26.34 6.73 11.02
C GLU A 211 -25.22 6.32 12.00
N LYS A 212 -24.73 5.09 11.86
CA LYS A 212 -23.72 4.50 12.75
C LYS A 212 -22.61 3.84 11.94
N TRP A 213 -21.42 3.79 12.54
CA TRP A 213 -20.32 2.99 12.03
C TRP A 213 -20.57 1.52 12.37
N GLU A 214 -20.44 0.64 11.38
CA GLU A 214 -20.49 -0.81 11.53
C GLU A 214 -19.13 -1.41 11.18
N GLU A 215 -18.71 -2.41 11.95
CA GLU A 215 -17.44 -3.11 11.78
C GLU A 215 -17.75 -4.53 11.32
N GLU A 216 -17.23 -4.90 10.15
CA GLU A 216 -17.40 -6.22 9.57
C GLU A 216 -16.04 -6.91 9.41
N ASP A 217 -16.03 -8.22 9.59
CA ASP A 217 -14.81 -9.03 9.43
C ASP A 217 -14.60 -9.46 7.96
N GLU A 218 -15.65 -9.33 7.13
CA GLU A 218 -15.66 -9.69 5.70
C GLU A 218 -16.10 -8.48 4.83
N PRO A 219 -15.76 -8.46 3.53
CA PRO A 219 -16.21 -7.42 2.60
C PRO A 219 -17.74 -7.38 2.48
N MET A 220 -18.34 -6.20 2.67
CA MET A 220 -19.78 -6.04 2.56
C MET A 220 -20.26 -5.99 1.10
N GLU A 221 -21.23 -6.84 0.76
CA GLU A 221 -21.91 -6.86 -0.53
C GLU A 221 -23.00 -5.77 -0.60
N ALA A 222 -23.11 -5.10 -1.74
CA ALA A 222 -24.18 -4.16 -2.02
C ALA A 222 -25.48 -4.90 -2.33
N ASP A 223 -26.61 -4.28 -1.98
CA ASP A 223 -27.95 -4.79 -2.29
C ASP A 223 -28.14 -4.98 -3.82
N GLY A 224 -28.00 -6.21 -4.31
CA GLY A 224 -28.58 -6.68 -5.57
C GLY A 224 -27.72 -6.70 -6.83
N ASN A 225 -26.38 -6.67 -6.77
CA ASN A 225 -25.58 -6.71 -8.01
C ASN A 225 -24.16 -7.34 -7.90
N ASP A 226 -23.93 -8.26 -6.96
CA ASP A 226 -22.60 -8.89 -6.72
C ASP A 226 -21.45 -7.88 -6.60
N GLN A 227 -21.77 -6.67 -6.15
CA GLN A 227 -20.84 -5.55 -6.14
C GLN A 227 -20.51 -5.22 -4.69
N TYR A 228 -19.23 -5.18 -4.36
CA TYR A 228 -18.78 -4.93 -2.99
C TYR A 228 -18.70 -3.43 -2.70
N ILE A 229 -19.15 -3.04 -1.52
CA ILE A 229 -19.07 -1.67 -1.04
C ILE A 229 -17.65 -1.44 -0.50
N LEU A 230 -17.05 -0.30 -0.85
CA LEU A 230 -15.76 0.08 -0.29
C LEU A 230 -15.90 0.54 1.16
N PRO A 231 -15.08 0.02 2.09
CA PRO A 231 -15.04 0.53 3.45
C PRO A 231 -14.47 1.94 3.48
N ARG A 232 -14.84 2.71 4.49
CA ARG A 232 -14.26 4.05 4.74
C ARG A 232 -12.93 3.92 5.49
N PHE A 233 -12.85 2.95 6.39
CA PHE A 233 -11.66 2.69 7.19
C PHE A 233 -11.38 1.21 7.26
N LEU A 234 -10.10 0.89 7.46
CA LEU A 234 -9.62 -0.44 7.79
C LEU A 234 -9.09 -0.41 9.22
N LYS A 235 -9.52 -1.32 10.09
CA LYS A 235 -8.94 -1.51 11.40
C LYS A 235 -8.02 -2.73 11.38
N LEU A 236 -6.77 -2.53 11.77
CA LEU A 236 -5.79 -3.58 11.96
C LEU A 236 -5.59 -3.82 13.45
N THR A 237 -5.69 -5.08 13.86
CA THR A 237 -5.34 -5.53 15.22
C THR A 237 -4.00 -6.22 15.18
N PHE A 238 -3.08 -5.77 16.02
CA PHE A 238 -1.75 -6.32 16.18
C PHE A 238 -1.61 -6.97 17.55
N GLU A 239 -1.02 -8.15 17.60
CA GLU A 239 -0.72 -8.86 18.84
C GLU A 239 0.75 -9.25 18.89
N TYR A 240 1.37 -8.98 20.03
CA TYR A 240 2.75 -9.40 20.30
C TYR A 240 2.93 -9.65 21.79
N GLN A 241 3.30 -10.89 22.14
CA GLN A 241 3.41 -11.34 23.53
C GLN A 241 2.09 -11.12 24.30
N ASP A 242 2.07 -10.26 25.32
CA ASP A 242 0.89 -9.93 26.12
C ASP A 242 0.30 -8.54 25.78
N GLU A 243 0.78 -7.90 24.69
CA GLU A 243 0.33 -6.58 24.25
C GLU A 243 -0.50 -6.66 22.96
N THR A 244 -1.62 -5.92 22.95
CA THR A 244 -2.50 -5.76 21.79
C THR A 244 -2.59 -4.29 21.42
N GLN A 245 -2.48 -3.98 20.12
CA GLN A 245 -2.67 -2.63 19.61
C GLN A 245 -3.57 -2.63 18.39
N GLU A 246 -4.43 -1.61 18.31
CA GLU A 246 -5.30 -1.39 17.16
C GLU A 246 -4.90 -0.11 16.43
N ARG A 247 -4.98 -0.14 15.10
CA ARG A 247 -4.77 1.04 14.25
C ARG A 247 -5.84 1.12 13.18
N THR A 248 -6.36 2.32 12.96
CA THR A 248 -7.36 2.60 11.93
C THR A 248 -6.69 3.35 10.78
N LEU A 249 -6.83 2.81 9.56
CA LEU A 249 -6.34 3.37 8.31
C LEU A 249 -7.52 3.95 7.53
N THR A 250 -7.31 5.08 6.86
CA THR A 250 -8.34 5.67 6.00
C THR A 250 -8.18 5.13 4.59
N ILE A 251 -9.28 4.64 4.01
CA ILE A 251 -9.31 4.24 2.61
C ILE A 251 -9.68 5.49 1.79
N PRO A 252 -8.83 5.91 0.82
CA PRO A 252 -9.17 7.01 -0.06
C PRO A 252 -10.33 6.57 -0.97
N VAL A 253 -11.53 7.00 -0.63
CA VAL A 253 -12.69 6.85 -1.50
C VAL A 253 -12.75 8.03 -2.47
N PRO A 254 -13.04 7.79 -3.76
CA PRO A 254 -13.24 8.90 -4.68
C PRO A 254 -14.44 9.69 -4.19
N SER A 255 -14.22 10.97 -3.91
CA SER A 255 -15.31 11.89 -3.59
C SER A 255 -16.16 12.01 -4.84
N LYS A 256 -17.23 11.21 -4.95
CA LYS A 256 -18.36 11.58 -5.79
C LYS A 256 -18.73 12.97 -5.32
N SER A 257 -18.47 13.96 -6.17
CA SER A 257 -18.83 15.35 -5.95
C SER A 257 -20.22 15.37 -5.33
N ALA A 258 -20.29 15.73 -4.05
CA ALA A 258 -21.55 16.05 -3.42
C ALA A 258 -21.99 17.34 -4.10
N LEU A 259 -22.65 17.20 -5.25
CA LEU A 259 -23.47 18.23 -5.84
C LEU A 259 -24.64 18.41 -4.88
N ILE A 260 -24.39 19.22 -3.86
CA ILE A 260 -25.46 19.82 -3.07
C ILE A 260 -26.18 20.74 -4.05
N TYR A 261 -27.37 20.32 -4.47
CA TYR A 261 -28.28 21.12 -5.28
C TYR A 261 -29.09 22.07 -4.39
#